data_AF-A0A7V9PYK3-F1
#
_entry.id   AF-A0A7V9PYK3-F1
#
_cell.length_a   1.000
_cell.length_b   1.000
_cell.length_c   1.000
_cell.angle_alpha   90.00
_cell.angle_beta   90.00
_cell.angle_gamma   90.00
#
_symmetry.space_group_name_H-M   'P 1'
#
loop_
_entity.id
_entity.type
_entity.pdbx_description
1 polymer ?
#
loop_
_entity_poly.entity_id
_entity_poly.type
_entity_poly.pdbx_seq_one_letter_code
_entity_poly.pdbx_strand_id
1 'polypeptide(L)'
;MRDDDLRAVCFRALDALRAQRGDELPYTGALDQGFSWRNRRVPFLSTQKGIFRAAAQVGPAALAVQTSAKSPYRDSETDDGFLYDYRAGSIDQADNRALRAAFDLRVPLVYFVGTRPGSYRPEYPVYVLEDDPADRRVLLSPGRRTPMGASHLIEDPIERRYAVVEVRARLHQSRFRARVLPAKAPMCDLQAQGDPAPRCRAHRR
;
A
#
# COMPACT_ATOMS: atom_id res chain seq x y z
N MET A 1 3.92 -20.62 8.46
CA MET A 1 4.09 -20.48 7.00
C MET A 1 4.12 -19.00 6.66
N ARG A 2 5.02 -18.56 5.76
CA ARG A 2 5.27 -17.14 5.45
C ARG A 2 4.50 -16.60 4.23
N ASP A 3 4.02 -17.50 3.37
CA ASP A 3 3.35 -17.20 2.09
C ASP A 3 4.20 -16.33 1.15
N ASP A 4 5.52 -16.54 1.11
CA ASP A 4 6.48 -15.69 0.37
C ASP A 4 6.15 -15.62 -1.13
N ASP A 5 5.75 -16.74 -1.76
CA ASP A 5 5.35 -16.77 -3.16
C ASP A 5 4.11 -15.90 -3.44
N LEU A 6 3.11 -15.92 -2.56
CA LEU A 6 1.89 -15.12 -2.70
C LEU A 6 2.25 -13.64 -2.58
N ARG A 7 3.12 -13.27 -1.63
CA ARG A 7 3.62 -11.90 -1.44
C ARG A 7 4.40 -11.43 -2.66
N ALA A 8 5.28 -12.28 -3.20
CA ALA A 8 6.05 -11.97 -4.40
C ALA A 8 5.16 -11.78 -5.65
N VAL A 9 4.10 -12.58 -5.80
CA VAL A 9 3.11 -12.37 -6.87
C VAL A 9 2.32 -11.07 -6.65
N CYS A 10 1.90 -10.77 -5.43
CA CYS A 10 1.24 -9.51 -5.07
C CYS A 10 2.11 -8.30 -5.46
N PHE A 11 3.39 -8.29 -5.08
CA PHE A 11 4.30 -7.18 -5.39
C PHE A 11 4.54 -7.02 -6.89
N ARG A 12 4.70 -8.13 -7.64
CA ARG A 12 4.82 -8.07 -9.11
C ARG A 12 3.57 -7.52 -9.78
N ALA A 13 2.39 -7.89 -9.28
CA ALA A 13 1.14 -7.36 -9.80
C ALA A 13 1.00 -5.85 -9.52
N LEU A 14 1.46 -5.38 -8.36
CA LEU A 14 1.52 -3.95 -8.06
C LEU A 14 2.54 -3.21 -8.94
N ASP A 15 3.70 -3.81 -9.23
CA ASP A 15 4.67 -3.22 -10.16
C ASP A 15 4.06 -3.03 -11.55
N ALA A 16 3.36 -4.03 -12.06
CA ALA A 16 2.67 -3.96 -13.35
C ALA A 16 1.59 -2.87 -13.36
N LEU A 17 0.79 -2.77 -12.28
CA LEU A 17 -0.21 -1.71 -12.15
C LEU A 17 0.42 -0.32 -12.10
N ARG A 18 1.52 -0.14 -11.34
CA ARG A 18 2.24 1.13 -11.25
C ARG A 18 2.87 1.53 -12.58
N ALA A 19 3.43 0.58 -13.32
CA ALA A 19 3.98 0.85 -14.66
C ALA A 19 2.90 1.35 -15.64
N GLN A 20 1.66 0.86 -15.53
CA GLN A 20 0.57 1.24 -16.42
C GLN A 20 -0.15 2.52 -16.01
N ARG A 21 -0.29 2.79 -14.71
CA ARG A 21 -1.17 3.84 -14.16
C ARG A 21 -0.43 4.94 -13.39
N GLY A 22 0.85 4.74 -13.11
CA GLY A 22 1.66 5.58 -12.23
C GLY A 22 1.63 5.12 -10.77
N ASP A 23 2.33 5.86 -9.91
CA ASP A 23 2.51 5.52 -8.50
C ASP A 23 1.25 5.65 -7.62
N GLU A 24 0.28 6.43 -8.09
CA GLU A 24 -0.97 6.67 -7.36
C GLU A 24 -2.09 5.87 -8.01
N LEU A 25 -2.58 4.87 -7.29
CA LEU A 25 -3.55 3.91 -7.81
C LEU A 25 -4.94 4.20 -7.24
N PRO A 26 -5.95 4.45 -8.09
CA PRO A 26 -7.34 4.49 -7.63
C PRO A 26 -7.77 3.10 -7.14
N TYR A 27 -8.69 3.05 -6.18
CA TYR A 27 -9.28 1.79 -5.78
C TYR A 27 -10.11 1.21 -6.93
N THR A 28 -11.12 1.98 -7.37
CA THR A 28 -12.00 1.58 -8.47
C THR A 28 -11.27 1.64 -9.80
N GLY A 29 -11.33 0.56 -10.57
CA GLY A 29 -10.68 0.43 -11.87
C GLY A 29 -9.18 0.15 -11.83
N ALA A 30 -8.60 -0.14 -10.66
CA ALA A 30 -7.22 -0.62 -10.54
C ALA A 30 -7.05 -1.59 -9.35
N LEU A 31 -7.07 -1.14 -8.10
CA LEU A 31 -6.83 -2.04 -6.94
C LEU A 31 -8.00 -3.00 -6.69
N ASP A 32 -9.21 -2.64 -7.09
CA ASP A 32 -10.38 -3.51 -7.10
C ASP A 32 -10.27 -4.68 -8.08
N GLN A 33 -9.31 -4.69 -9.00
CA GLN A 33 -9.07 -5.83 -9.88
C GLN A 33 -8.41 -6.99 -9.10
N GLY A 34 -7.63 -6.69 -8.06
CA GLY A 34 -6.84 -7.67 -7.34
C GLY A 34 -5.72 -8.27 -8.20
N PHE A 35 -5.14 -9.38 -7.76
CA PHE A 35 -4.13 -10.14 -8.50
C PHE A 35 -4.51 -11.61 -8.61
N SER A 36 -3.96 -12.30 -9.62
CA SER A 36 -4.20 -13.74 -9.80
C SER A 36 -3.21 -14.55 -8.95
N TRP A 37 -3.74 -15.45 -8.14
CA TRP A 37 -2.97 -16.43 -7.37
C TRP A 37 -3.66 -17.80 -7.47
N ARG A 38 -2.95 -18.79 -8.03
CA ARG A 38 -3.48 -20.15 -8.25
C ARG A 38 -4.87 -20.16 -8.91
N ASN A 39 -5.01 -19.42 -10.01
CA ASN A 39 -6.25 -19.23 -10.78
C ASN A 39 -7.42 -18.60 -10.00
N ARG A 40 -7.15 -17.93 -8.87
CA ARG A 40 -8.14 -17.21 -8.09
C ARG A 40 -7.74 -15.75 -7.98
N ARG A 41 -8.73 -14.86 -8.05
CA ARG A 41 -8.54 -13.44 -7.75
C ARG A 41 -8.34 -13.25 -6.24
N VAL A 42 -7.27 -12.57 -5.86
CA VAL A 42 -6.98 -12.15 -4.50
C VAL A 42 -7.00 -10.61 -4.44
N PRO A 43 -7.79 -9.99 -3.55
CA PRO A 43 -7.74 -8.54 -3.36
C PRO A 43 -6.38 -8.07 -2.85
N PHE A 44 -5.97 -6.86 -3.20
CA PHE A 44 -4.74 -6.25 -2.65
C PHE A 44 -4.93 -5.74 -1.22
N LEU A 45 -6.11 -5.20 -0.92
CA LEU A 45 -6.45 -4.53 0.33
C LEU A 45 -7.95 -4.67 0.63
N SER A 46 -8.36 -4.31 1.84
CA SER A 46 -9.76 -4.25 2.24
C SER A 46 -10.25 -2.81 2.31
N THR A 47 -11.40 -2.48 1.73
CA THR A 47 -11.97 -1.12 1.86
C THR A 47 -12.51 -0.81 3.26
N GLN A 48 -12.81 -1.85 4.04
CA GLN A 48 -13.45 -1.72 5.35
C GLN A 48 -12.44 -1.76 6.51
N LYS A 49 -11.26 -2.33 6.29
CA LYS A 49 -10.29 -2.62 7.34
C LYS A 49 -8.92 -2.01 7.02
N GLY A 50 -8.29 -1.43 8.04
CA GLY A 50 -6.92 -0.93 7.97
C GLY A 50 -5.88 -2.03 7.74
N ILE A 51 -6.11 -3.21 8.34
CA ILE A 51 -5.21 -4.36 8.24
C ILE A 51 -5.89 -5.44 7.42
N PHE A 52 -5.17 -6.00 6.46
CA PHE A 52 -5.69 -6.99 5.53
C PHE A 52 -4.81 -8.23 5.48
N ARG A 53 -5.43 -9.37 5.80
CA ARG A 53 -4.92 -10.71 5.50
C ARG A 53 -5.81 -11.32 4.43
N ALA A 54 -5.21 -11.81 3.35
CA ALA A 54 -5.97 -12.46 2.28
C ALA A 54 -6.41 -13.87 2.70
N ALA A 55 -7.63 -14.25 2.35
CA ALA A 55 -8.14 -15.61 2.58
C ALA A 55 -7.34 -16.70 1.86
N ALA A 56 -6.59 -16.33 0.81
CA ALA A 56 -5.70 -17.23 0.08
C ALA A 56 -4.39 -17.55 0.83
N GLN A 57 -4.06 -16.81 1.90
CA GLN A 57 -2.88 -17.07 2.72
C GLN A 57 -3.12 -18.21 3.69
N VAL A 58 -2.18 -19.14 3.74
CA VAL A 58 -2.16 -20.19 4.75
C VAL A 58 -1.61 -19.64 6.06
N GLY A 59 -0.57 -18.80 5.98
CA GLY A 59 0.12 -18.20 7.11
C GLY A 59 -0.67 -17.12 7.85
N PRO A 60 -0.37 -16.88 9.13
CA PRO A 60 -1.11 -15.96 9.99
C PRO A 60 -0.91 -14.48 9.67
N ALA A 61 0.20 -14.13 9.02
CA ALA A 61 0.64 -12.75 8.86
C ALA A 61 -0.19 -11.94 7.87
N ALA A 62 -0.40 -10.66 8.16
CA ALA A 62 -1.06 -9.72 7.26
C ALA A 62 -0.33 -9.63 5.90
N LEU A 63 -1.08 -9.40 4.82
CA LEU A 63 -0.55 -9.12 3.49
C LEU A 63 -0.32 -7.61 3.31
N ALA A 64 -1.23 -6.81 3.85
CA ALA A 64 -1.22 -5.38 3.66
C ALA A 64 -1.79 -4.62 4.86
N VAL A 65 -1.36 -3.37 4.98
CA VAL A 65 -1.92 -2.37 5.87
C VAL A 65 -2.23 -1.11 5.07
N GLN A 66 -3.21 -0.33 5.51
CA GLN A 66 -3.60 0.90 4.87
C GLN A 66 -3.93 2.00 5.86
N THR A 67 -3.64 3.23 5.46
CA THR A 67 -4.08 4.44 6.15
C THR A 67 -4.97 5.28 5.25
N SER A 68 -5.91 6.01 5.85
CA SER A 68 -6.77 6.92 5.09
C SER A 68 -6.04 8.21 4.75
N ALA A 69 -6.51 8.93 3.73
CA ALA A 69 -5.99 10.26 3.38
C ALA A 69 -6.22 11.32 4.49
N LYS A 70 -7.13 11.04 5.44
CA LYS A 70 -7.42 11.91 6.59
C LYS A 70 -6.52 11.63 7.79
N SER A 71 -5.78 10.52 7.80
CA SER A 71 -4.87 10.18 8.88
C SER A 71 -3.74 11.23 8.96
N PRO A 72 -3.52 11.85 10.14
CA PRO A 72 -2.47 12.84 10.32
C PRO A 72 -1.11 12.18 10.00
N TYR A 73 -0.41 12.77 9.04
CA TYR A 73 0.84 12.21 8.51
C TYR A 73 2.04 12.48 9.42
N ARG A 74 1.99 13.58 10.18
CA ARG A 74 3.17 14.21 10.78
C ARG A 74 3.54 13.66 12.16
N ASP A 75 2.59 13.09 12.87
CA ASP A 75 2.75 12.73 14.29
C ASP A 75 3.01 11.23 14.50
N SER A 76 3.33 10.52 13.41
CA SER A 76 3.46 9.06 13.38
C SER A 76 4.73 8.60 12.67
N GLU A 77 5.76 9.43 12.53
CA GLU A 77 7.02 9.07 11.86
C GLU A 77 8.18 9.09 12.86
N THR A 78 9.02 8.06 12.82
CA THR A 78 10.29 8.00 13.55
C THR A 78 11.45 8.00 12.55
N ASP A 79 12.70 8.09 13.01
CA ASP A 79 13.86 7.99 12.12
C ASP A 79 13.96 6.61 11.46
N ASP A 80 13.47 5.58 12.15
CA ASP A 80 13.60 4.18 11.73
C ASP A 80 12.33 3.64 11.04
N GLY A 81 11.24 4.43 10.96
CA GLY A 81 10.02 4.01 10.28
C GLY A 81 8.78 4.88 10.48
N PHE A 82 7.62 4.25 10.30
CA PHE A 82 6.29 4.84 10.39
C PHE A 82 5.49 4.07 11.45
N LEU A 83 5.00 4.78 12.47
CA LEU A 83 4.09 4.24 13.46
C LEU A 83 2.74 3.95 12.81
N TYR A 84 2.23 2.74 13.07
CA TYR A 84 0.92 2.30 12.61
C TYR A 84 0.11 1.82 13.81
N ASP A 85 -1.03 2.47 14.04
CA ASP A 85 -1.95 2.10 15.11
C ASP A 85 -2.66 0.79 14.78
N TYR A 86 -2.80 -0.05 15.80
CA TYR A 86 -3.70 -1.20 15.75
C TYR A 86 -5.12 -0.78 15.44
N ARG A 87 -5.87 -1.74 14.90
CA ARG A 87 -7.32 -1.58 14.83
C ARG A 87 -7.88 -1.44 16.25
N ALA A 88 -8.77 -0.46 16.42
CA ALA A 88 -9.52 -0.24 17.66
C ALA A 88 -10.31 -1.50 18.08
N GLY A 89 -10.62 -1.60 19.37
CA GLY A 89 -11.27 -2.77 19.96
C GLY A 89 -10.29 -3.67 20.72
N SER A 90 -10.43 -4.99 20.62
CA SER A 90 -9.53 -5.93 21.31
C SER A 90 -8.14 -5.96 20.66
N ILE A 91 -7.09 -5.97 21.47
CA ILE A 91 -5.70 -6.16 21.01
C ILE A 91 -5.51 -7.54 20.36
N ASP A 92 -6.25 -8.54 20.83
CA ASP A 92 -6.19 -9.92 20.32
C ASP A 92 -7.15 -10.19 19.18
N GLN A 93 -7.78 -9.19 18.58
CA GLN A 93 -8.61 -9.44 17.40
C GLN A 93 -7.78 -9.93 16.20
N ALA A 94 -8.44 -10.65 15.29
CA ALA A 94 -7.78 -11.34 14.17
C ALA A 94 -6.86 -10.44 13.33
N ASP A 95 -7.28 -9.18 13.10
CA ASP A 95 -6.53 -8.22 12.30
C ASP A 95 -5.21 -7.82 13.01
N ASN A 96 -5.25 -7.49 14.30
CA ASN A 96 -4.06 -7.13 15.08
C ASN A 96 -3.12 -8.33 15.28
N ARG A 97 -3.68 -9.54 15.50
CA ARG A 97 -2.88 -10.78 15.53
C ARG A 97 -2.18 -11.05 14.20
N ALA A 98 -2.83 -10.76 13.07
CA ALA A 98 -2.19 -10.91 11.76
C ALA A 98 -1.03 -9.93 11.57
N LEU A 99 -1.14 -8.71 12.11
CA LEU A 99 -0.04 -7.75 12.09
C LEU A 99 1.14 -8.18 12.97
N ARG A 100 0.86 -8.65 14.19
CA ARG A 100 1.89 -9.26 15.08
C ARG A 100 2.58 -10.46 14.46
N ALA A 101 1.80 -11.35 13.85
CA ALA A 101 2.36 -12.47 13.13
C ALA A 101 3.29 -12.05 11.98
N ALA A 102 3.11 -10.86 11.40
CA ALA A 102 4.02 -10.35 10.38
C ALA A 102 5.37 -9.90 10.97
N PHE A 103 5.36 -9.35 12.19
CA PHE A 103 6.56 -9.09 12.99
C PHE A 103 7.29 -10.39 13.34
N ASP A 104 6.60 -11.34 13.97
CA ASP A 104 7.19 -12.61 14.42
C ASP A 104 7.82 -13.40 13.27
N LEU A 105 7.15 -13.44 12.13
CA LEU A 105 7.61 -14.17 10.95
C LEU A 105 8.58 -13.36 10.07
N ARG A 106 8.82 -12.09 10.39
CA ARG A 106 9.61 -11.14 9.60
C ARG A 106 9.28 -11.23 8.11
N VAL A 107 8.01 -11.05 7.78
CA VAL A 107 7.52 -11.11 6.39
C VAL A 107 7.16 -9.73 5.85
N PRO A 108 7.41 -9.47 4.55
CA PRO A 108 7.11 -8.17 3.96
C PRO A 108 5.61 -8.01 3.71
N LEU A 109 5.09 -6.82 3.98
CA LEU A 109 3.72 -6.36 3.69
C LEU A 109 3.73 -5.22 2.67
N VAL A 110 2.54 -4.91 2.14
CA VAL A 110 2.27 -3.67 1.42
C VAL A 110 1.71 -2.64 2.38
N TYR A 111 2.27 -1.43 2.39
CA TYR A 111 1.69 -0.28 3.08
C TYR A 111 0.99 0.65 2.07
N PHE A 112 -0.34 0.63 2.05
CA PHE A 112 -1.16 1.51 1.22
C PHE A 112 -1.42 2.84 1.93
N VAL A 113 -0.71 3.88 1.51
CA VAL A 113 -0.90 5.22 2.04
C VAL A 113 -2.00 5.93 1.25
N GLY A 114 -3.11 6.25 1.91
CA GLY A 114 -4.17 7.06 1.32
C GLY A 114 -3.64 8.45 0.98
N THR A 115 -3.74 8.84 -0.30
CA THR A 115 -3.33 10.15 -0.80
C THR A 115 -4.52 11.10 -0.94
N ARG A 116 -5.65 10.58 -1.41
CA ARG A 116 -6.95 11.24 -1.55
C ARG A 116 -8.07 10.18 -1.44
N PRO A 117 -9.34 10.56 -1.22
CA PRO A 117 -10.42 9.59 -1.07
C PRO A 117 -10.45 8.57 -2.22
N GLY A 118 -10.36 7.28 -1.88
CA GLY A 118 -10.36 6.19 -2.86
C GLY A 118 -9.11 6.07 -3.72
N SER A 119 -8.01 6.75 -3.40
CA SER A 119 -6.71 6.57 -4.08
C SER A 119 -5.59 6.31 -3.08
N TYR A 120 -4.69 5.41 -3.44
CA TYR A 120 -3.64 4.91 -2.57
C TYR A 120 -2.30 4.90 -3.30
N ARG A 121 -1.24 5.20 -2.57
CA ARG A 121 0.14 4.93 -2.97
C ARG A 121 0.64 3.68 -2.24
N PRO A 122 0.91 2.57 -2.94
CA PRO A 122 1.47 1.38 -2.31
C PRO A 122 2.99 1.52 -2.11
N GLU A 123 3.44 1.35 -0.88
CA GLU A 123 4.85 1.21 -0.53
C GLU A 123 5.13 -0.24 -0.13
N TYR A 124 6.10 -0.87 -0.80
CA TYR A 124 6.46 -2.27 -0.57
C TYR A 124 7.87 -2.54 -1.11
N PRO A 125 8.63 -3.47 -0.52
CA PRO A 125 8.29 -4.20 0.70
C PRO A 125 8.41 -3.33 1.96
N VAL A 126 7.48 -3.47 2.88
CA VAL A 126 7.54 -2.88 4.23
C VAL A 126 7.55 -4.01 5.25
N TYR A 127 8.18 -3.83 6.39
CA TYR A 127 8.27 -4.81 7.47
C TYR A 127 7.76 -4.20 8.76
N VAL A 128 7.23 -5.04 9.66
CA VAL A 128 7.05 -4.64 11.04
C VAL A 128 8.40 -4.81 11.74
N LEU A 129 8.99 -3.71 12.18
CA LEU A 129 10.29 -3.65 12.85
C LEU A 129 10.16 -3.83 14.37
N GLU A 130 9.09 -3.27 14.95
CA GLU A 130 8.77 -3.36 16.37
C GLU A 130 7.26 -3.53 16.55
N ASP A 131 6.89 -4.30 17.57
CA ASP A 131 5.51 -4.49 17.99
C ASP A 131 5.36 -4.03 19.44
N ASP A 132 4.51 -3.02 19.66
CA ASP A 132 4.19 -2.49 21.00
C ASP A 132 2.69 -2.65 21.28
N PRO A 133 2.26 -3.78 21.85
CA PRO A 133 0.87 -3.99 22.23
C PRO A 133 0.37 -3.06 23.35
N ALA A 134 1.26 -2.52 24.18
CA ALA A 134 0.90 -1.63 25.30
C ALA A 134 0.43 -0.27 24.75
N ASP A 135 1.21 0.29 23.83
CA ASP A 135 0.85 1.51 23.11
C ASP A 135 -0.06 1.26 21.90
N ARG A 136 -0.36 -0.02 21.63
CA ARG A 136 -1.24 -0.51 20.55
C ARG A 136 -0.76 -0.06 19.17
N ARG A 137 0.55 -0.11 18.95
CA ARG A 137 1.22 0.39 17.76
C ARG A 137 2.28 -0.57 17.27
N VAL A 138 2.59 -0.47 16.00
CA VAL A 138 3.77 -1.11 15.41
C VAL A 138 4.62 -0.10 14.67
N LEU A 139 5.91 -0.36 14.59
CA LEU A 139 6.83 0.41 13.77
C LEU A 139 6.98 -0.27 12.41
N LEU A 140 6.52 0.38 11.35
CA LEU A 140 6.69 -0.07 9.98
C LEU A 140 7.97 0.50 9.38
N SER A 141 8.85 -0.34 8.86
CA SER A 141 10.09 0.10 8.23
C SER A 141 10.21 -0.39 6.78
N PRO A 142 10.71 0.44 5.85
CA PRO A 142 10.97 0.01 4.48
C PRO A 142 11.98 -1.13 4.43
N GLY A 143 11.73 -2.09 3.56
CA GLY A 143 12.70 -3.10 3.18
C GLY A 143 13.29 -2.84 1.79
N ARG A 144 14.13 -3.77 1.34
CA ARG A 144 14.66 -3.79 -0.02
C ARG A 144 14.18 -5.02 -0.76
N ARG A 145 14.03 -4.88 -2.07
CA ARG A 145 13.71 -5.96 -2.98
C ARG A 145 14.82 -6.09 -4.02
N THR A 146 15.34 -7.31 -4.16
CA THR A 146 16.37 -7.65 -5.15
C THR A 146 15.77 -7.67 -6.55
N PRO A 147 16.59 -7.56 -7.62
CA PRO A 147 16.13 -7.74 -9.00
C PRO A 147 15.44 -9.10 -9.23
N MET A 148 15.87 -10.14 -8.49
CA MET A 148 15.26 -11.47 -8.53
C MET A 148 13.88 -11.54 -7.85
N GLY A 149 13.42 -10.45 -7.26
CA GLY A 149 12.12 -10.33 -6.60
C GLY A 149 12.11 -10.72 -5.12
N ALA A 150 13.23 -11.20 -4.56
CA ALA A 150 13.33 -11.51 -3.13
C ALA A 150 13.35 -10.22 -2.29
N SER A 151 12.55 -10.20 -1.22
CA SER A 151 12.48 -9.08 -0.29
C SER A 151 13.22 -9.39 1.00
N HIS A 152 13.89 -8.39 1.57
CA HIS A 152 14.54 -8.48 2.87
C HIS A 152 14.38 -7.17 3.66
N LEU A 153 14.45 -7.28 4.98
CA LEU A 153 14.53 -6.13 5.87
C LEU A 153 15.93 -5.49 5.72
N ILE A 154 15.99 -4.16 5.82
CA ILE A 154 17.27 -3.44 5.88
C ILE A 154 17.75 -3.50 7.34
N GLU A 155 18.76 -4.31 7.61
CA GLU A 155 19.28 -4.51 8.96
C GLU A 155 20.12 -3.31 9.43
N ASP A 156 20.95 -2.76 8.54
CA ASP A 156 21.81 -1.62 8.85
C ASP A 156 20.98 -0.38 9.25
N PRO A 157 21.18 0.17 10.45
CA PRO A 157 20.39 1.31 10.93
C PRO A 157 20.55 2.58 10.09
N ILE A 158 21.75 2.83 9.57
CA ILE A 158 22.03 4.03 8.77
C ILE A 158 21.31 3.92 7.43
N GLU A 159 21.47 2.80 6.74
CA GLU A 159 20.80 2.53 5.48
C GLU A 159 19.28 2.57 5.62
N ARG A 160 18.75 2.03 6.73
CA ARG A 160 17.32 2.05 7.03
C ARG A 160 16.81 3.48 7.19
N ARG A 161 17.49 4.33 7.95
CA ARG A 161 17.12 5.76 8.09
C ARG A 161 17.09 6.47 6.74
N TYR A 162 18.07 6.21 5.88
CA TYR A 162 18.05 6.74 4.51
C TYR A 162 16.84 6.26 3.72
N ALA A 163 16.53 4.96 3.77
CA ALA A 163 15.34 4.40 3.11
C ALA A 163 14.03 5.01 3.64
N VAL A 164 13.93 5.24 4.95
CA VAL A 164 12.78 5.91 5.59
C VAL A 164 12.64 7.34 5.07
N VAL A 165 13.73 8.12 5.04
CA VAL A 165 13.74 9.49 4.51
C VAL A 165 13.29 9.52 3.05
N GLU A 166 13.75 8.57 2.24
CA GLU A 166 13.40 8.48 0.82
C GLU A 166 11.91 8.15 0.62
N VAL A 167 11.38 7.16 1.35
CA VAL A 167 9.95 6.82 1.34
C VAL A 167 9.12 8.00 1.82
N ARG A 168 9.52 8.65 2.91
CA ARG A 168 8.87 9.85 3.47
C ARG A 168 8.79 10.96 2.44
N ALA A 169 9.88 11.25 1.74
CA ALA A 169 9.91 12.27 0.69
C ALA A 169 8.91 11.95 -0.44
N ARG A 170 8.86 10.69 -0.91
CA ARG A 170 7.90 10.25 -1.94
C ARG A 170 6.44 10.36 -1.49
N LEU A 171 6.16 9.96 -0.26
CA LEU A 171 4.81 10.02 0.32
C LEU A 171 4.33 11.47 0.49
N HIS A 172 5.20 12.35 1.00
CA HIS A 172 4.94 13.79 1.10
C HIS A 172 4.63 14.40 -0.26
N GLN A 173 5.47 14.15 -1.27
CA GLN A 173 5.26 14.66 -2.61
C GLN A 173 3.94 14.16 -3.22
N SER A 174 3.60 12.88 -3.00
CA SER A 174 2.37 12.28 -3.53
C SER A 174 1.11 12.88 -2.89
N ARG A 175 1.11 13.07 -1.56
CA ARG A 175 -0.01 13.72 -0.86
C ARG A 175 -0.16 15.19 -1.25
N PHE A 176 0.95 15.92 -1.38
CA PHE A 176 0.93 17.30 -1.82
C PHE A 176 0.39 17.40 -3.25
N ARG A 177 0.91 16.60 -4.17
CA ARG A 177 0.45 16.55 -5.56
C ARG A 177 -1.04 16.22 -5.66
N ALA A 178 -1.53 15.25 -4.87
CA ALA A 178 -2.95 14.88 -4.83
C ALA A 178 -3.87 15.99 -4.28
N ARG A 179 -3.35 16.91 -3.45
CA ARG A 179 -4.09 18.07 -2.93
C ARG A 179 -4.09 19.24 -3.92
N VAL A 180 -3.00 19.43 -4.66
CA VAL A 180 -2.79 20.61 -5.53
C VAL A 180 -3.27 20.37 -6.96
N LEU A 181 -3.05 19.16 -7.50
CA LEU A 181 -3.55 18.79 -8.82
C LEU A 181 -4.91 18.11 -8.65
N PRO A 182 -6.01 18.68 -9.19
CA PRO A 182 -7.25 17.92 -9.28
C PRO A 182 -6.98 16.61 -10.03
N ALA A 183 -7.65 15.54 -9.63
CA ALA A 183 -7.61 14.29 -10.37
C ALA A 183 -7.90 14.63 -11.84
N LYS A 184 -6.93 14.42 -12.74
CA LYS A 184 -7.18 14.60 -14.16
C LYS A 184 -8.43 13.78 -14.48
N ALA A 185 -9.49 14.45 -14.93
CA ALA A 185 -10.59 13.78 -15.60
C ALA A 185 -9.98 12.83 -16.64
N PRO A 186 -10.57 11.65 -16.91
CA PRO A 186 -10.05 10.77 -17.94
C PRO A 186 -9.83 11.64 -19.19
N MET A 187 -8.58 11.77 -19.61
CA MET A 187 -8.26 12.53 -20.82
C MET A 187 -9.07 11.86 -21.93
N CYS A 188 -10.01 12.61 -22.50
CA CYS A 188 -10.51 12.28 -23.82
C CYS A 188 -9.28 12.08 -24.69
N ASP A 189 -9.17 10.90 -25.32
CA ASP A 189 -8.29 10.73 -26.46
C ASP A 189 -8.62 11.85 -27.44
N LEU A 190 -7.68 12.76 -27.61
CA LEU A 190 -7.75 13.78 -28.65
C LEU A 190 -7.38 13.07 -29.95
N GLN A 191 -8.31 12.29 -30.50
CA GLN A 191 -8.17 11.79 -31.86
C GLN A 191 -8.25 13.01 -32.78
N ALA A 192 -7.09 13.39 -33.31
CA ALA A 192 -7.00 14.34 -34.40
C ALA A 192 -7.56 13.68 -35.67
N GLN A 193 -8.87 13.75 -35.87
CA GLN A 193 -9.47 13.62 -37.18
C GLN A 193 -10.46 14.76 -37.35
N GLY A 194 -10.20 15.59 -38.36
CA GLY A 194 -10.86 16.88 -38.58
C GLY A 194 -12.38 16.81 -38.55
N ASP A 195 -12.97 17.51 -37.58
CA ASP A 195 -14.34 18.01 -37.65
C ASP A 195 -14.52 19.15 -36.63
N PRO A 196 -15.17 20.28 -36.96
CA PRO A 196 -15.20 21.45 -36.11
C PRO A 196 -16.41 21.45 -35.16
N ALA A 197 -16.34 20.70 -34.05
CA ALA A 197 -17.00 21.04 -32.77
C ALA A 197 -16.83 19.94 -31.70
N PRO A 198 -16.24 20.22 -30.53
CA PRO A 198 -16.25 19.27 -29.42
C PRO A 198 -17.60 19.29 -28.69
N ARG A 199 -18.39 18.21 -28.82
CA ARG A 199 -19.55 17.95 -27.95
C ARG A 199 -19.16 16.99 -26.83
N CYS A 200 -18.93 17.51 -25.62
CA CYS A 200 -18.82 16.70 -24.41
C CYS A 200 -20.21 16.18 -24.00
N ARG A 201 -20.49 14.88 -24.19
CA ARG A 201 -21.64 14.20 -23.57
C ARG A 201 -21.27 13.70 -22.17
N ALA A 202 -21.73 14.38 -21.13
CA ALA A 202 -21.69 13.85 -19.77
C ALA A 202 -22.66 12.67 -19.64
N HIS A 203 -22.15 11.47 -19.39
CA HIS A 203 -22.95 10.34 -18.94
C HIS A 203 -23.34 10.57 -17.47
N ARG A 204 -24.59 10.97 -17.23
CA ARG A 204 -25.26 10.78 -15.94
C ARG A 204 -25.81 9.35 -15.90
N ARG A 205 -25.35 8.54 -14.95
CA ARG A 205 -26.18 7.56 -14.23
C ARG A 205 -25.63 7.41 -12.82
#